data_AF-M0PCM3-F1
#
_entry.id   AF-M0PCM3-F1
#
_cell.length_a   1.000
_cell.length_b   1.000
_cell.length_c   1.000
_cell.angle_alpha   90.00
_cell.angle_beta   90.00
_cell.angle_gamma   90.00
#
_symmetry.space_group_name_H-M   'P 1'
#
loop_
_entity.id
_entity.type
_entity.pdbx_description
1 polymer ?
#
loop_
_entity_poly.entity_id
_entity_poly.type
_entity_poly.pdbx_seq_one_letter_code
_entity_poly.pdbx_strand_id
1 'polypeptide(L)'
;MHREFLGVSESDPLAEAAALLVDEGTNCLVVLRGGEPVGRLGCRDALGALLDAGSLDTDGPTVGSVMGPPLPTVAPDDALAVVEERLVSEGADRVVAVDDGAAVGVVTAEDALAAGAPRTGNGAHDVVADEAALEDTRAADAPMAGTNGGIDPAVASSSTDASGSATQGVCESCGALVPDLVSANGQAVCPECRDV
;
A
#
# COMPACT_ATOMS: atom_id res chain seq x y z
N MET A 1 14.68 -0.98 7.04
CA MET A 1 15.47 0.24 6.80
C MET A 1 16.65 -0.13 5.91
N HIS A 2 16.60 0.28 4.65
CA HIS A 2 17.78 0.23 3.79
C HIS A 2 18.71 1.37 4.25
N ARG A 3 19.91 1.01 4.72
CA ARG A 3 20.93 2.00 5.14
C ARG A 3 21.60 2.68 3.95
N GLU A 4 21.37 2.15 2.76
CA GLU A 4 21.78 2.69 1.49
C GLU A 4 20.65 3.54 0.91
N PHE A 5 20.90 4.84 0.84
CA PHE A 5 20.06 5.77 0.10
C PHE A 5 20.91 6.47 -0.94
N LEU A 6 20.30 6.80 -2.07
CA LEU A 6 20.98 7.44 -3.18
C LEU A 6 20.87 8.95 -3.02
N GLY A 7 21.98 9.56 -2.64
CA GLY A 7 22.14 11.00 -2.46
C GLY A 7 22.83 11.65 -3.66
N VAL A 8 22.35 12.83 -4.05
CA VAL A 8 22.97 13.70 -5.05
C VAL A 8 23.12 15.12 -4.51
N SER A 9 24.05 15.90 -5.05
CA SER A 9 24.21 17.32 -4.73
C SER A 9 23.36 18.20 -5.63
N GLU A 10 22.97 19.38 -5.13
CA GLU A 10 22.32 20.44 -5.92
C GLU A 10 23.14 20.85 -7.16
N SER A 11 24.46 20.67 -7.12
CA SER A 11 25.37 21.04 -8.20
C SER A 11 25.57 19.93 -9.24
N ASP A 12 25.03 18.73 -9.01
CA ASP A 12 25.24 17.61 -9.92
C ASP A 12 24.51 17.86 -11.26
N PRO A 13 25.07 17.37 -12.39
CA PRO A 13 24.38 17.43 -13.68
C PRO A 13 23.10 16.61 -13.63
N LEU A 14 21.98 17.18 -14.12
CA LEU A 14 20.70 16.48 -14.12
C LEU A 14 20.75 15.18 -14.92
N ALA A 15 21.52 15.14 -16.02
CA ALA A 15 21.65 13.96 -16.86
C ALA A 15 22.30 12.78 -16.10
N GLU A 16 23.31 13.04 -15.26
CA GLU A 16 23.96 12.01 -14.45
C GLU A 16 23.02 11.54 -13.33
N ALA A 17 22.32 12.45 -12.66
CA ALA A 17 21.31 12.09 -11.68
C ALA A 17 20.15 11.29 -12.29
N ALA A 18 19.74 11.61 -13.52
CA ALA A 18 18.73 10.87 -14.26
C ALA A 18 19.22 9.47 -14.67
N ALA A 19 20.49 9.33 -15.06
CA ALA A 19 21.09 8.02 -15.29
C ALA A 19 21.08 7.19 -14.01
N LEU A 20 21.46 7.78 -12.87
CA LEU A 20 21.44 7.10 -11.58
C LEU A 20 20.04 6.59 -11.18
N LEU A 21 18.99 7.38 -11.44
CA LEU A 21 17.60 6.94 -11.24
C LEU A 21 17.28 5.66 -12.04
N VAL A 22 17.75 5.59 -13.30
CA VAL A 22 17.50 4.46 -14.19
C VAL A 22 18.35 3.25 -13.80
N ASP A 23 19.64 3.44 -13.57
CA ASP A 23 20.60 2.37 -13.28
C ASP A 23 20.25 1.64 -11.97
N GLU A 24 19.83 2.39 -10.96
CA GLU A 24 19.44 1.86 -9.66
C GLU A 24 17.95 1.48 -9.58
N GLY A 25 17.17 1.75 -10.64
CA GLY A 25 15.74 1.42 -10.68
C GLY A 25 14.90 2.16 -9.63
N THR A 26 15.37 3.30 -9.11
CA THR A 26 14.65 4.11 -8.12
C THR A 26 13.93 5.28 -8.80
N ASN A 27 12.78 5.68 -8.25
CA ASN A 27 11.98 6.77 -8.80
C ASN A 27 12.28 8.15 -8.17
N CYS A 28 13.16 8.22 -7.16
CA CYS A 28 13.50 9.46 -6.49
C CYS A 28 14.89 9.39 -5.83
N LEU A 29 15.62 10.52 -5.85
CA LEU A 29 16.90 10.73 -5.18
C LEU A 29 16.76 11.77 -4.07
N VAL A 30 17.53 11.60 -3.00
CA VAL A 30 17.63 12.60 -1.93
C VAL A 30 18.66 13.64 -2.33
N VAL A 31 18.27 14.91 -2.36
CA VAL A 31 19.22 15.99 -2.64
C VAL A 31 19.83 16.45 -1.33
N LEU A 32 21.15 16.39 -1.24
CA LEU A 32 21.92 16.68 -0.04
C LEU A 32 22.75 17.96 -0.20
N ARG A 33 22.86 18.70 0.90
CA ARG A 33 23.91 19.70 1.10
C ARG A 33 24.80 19.23 2.25
N GLY A 34 25.92 18.62 1.90
CA GLY A 34 26.72 17.87 2.88
C GLY A 34 25.94 16.64 3.35
N GLY A 35 25.52 16.61 4.62
CA GLY A 35 24.68 15.54 5.17
C GLY A 35 23.19 15.87 5.24
N GLU A 36 22.82 17.14 5.04
CA GLU A 36 21.45 17.62 5.28
C GLU A 36 20.56 17.38 4.04
N PRO A 37 19.36 16.79 4.19
CA PRO A 37 18.42 16.61 3.09
C PRO A 37 17.72 17.93 2.76
N VAL A 38 18.17 18.59 1.70
CA VAL A 38 17.66 19.91 1.27
C VAL A 38 16.57 19.83 0.22
N GLY A 39 16.43 18.68 -0.45
CA GLY A 39 15.47 18.52 -1.53
C GLY A 39 15.28 17.08 -1.96
N ARG A 40 14.49 16.90 -3.03
CA ARG A 40 14.32 15.62 -3.70
C ARG A 40 14.32 15.80 -5.21
N LEU A 41 14.79 14.80 -5.93
CA LEU A 41 14.65 14.74 -7.38
C LEU A 41 13.81 13.53 -7.77
N GLY A 42 12.61 13.76 -8.29
CA GLY A 42 11.74 12.70 -8.82
C GLY A 42 12.04 12.39 -10.29
N CYS A 43 11.81 11.15 -10.72
CA CYS A 43 12.02 10.72 -12.11
C CYS A 43 11.17 11.51 -13.11
N ARG A 44 9.94 11.87 -12.74
CA ARG A 44 9.05 12.68 -13.58
C ARG A 44 9.57 14.11 -13.76
N ASP A 45 10.08 14.71 -12.69
CA ASP A 45 10.61 16.08 -12.72
C ASP A 45 11.90 16.13 -13.53
N ALA A 46 12.79 15.14 -13.32
CA ALA A 46 14.01 14.98 -14.11
C ALA A 46 13.71 14.77 -15.60
N LEU A 47 12.78 13.87 -15.93
CA LEU A 47 12.38 13.62 -17.31
C LEU A 47 11.75 14.86 -17.95
N GLY A 48 10.87 15.56 -17.24
CA GLY A 48 10.24 16.80 -17.72
C GLY A 48 11.29 17.86 -18.05
N ALA A 49 12.22 18.12 -17.13
CA ALA A 49 13.28 19.10 -17.35
C ALA A 49 14.24 18.70 -18.48
N LEU A 50 14.55 17.41 -18.66
CA LEU A 50 15.36 16.93 -19.78
C LEU A 50 14.66 17.10 -21.13
N LEU A 51 13.34 16.93 -21.18
CA LEU A 51 12.55 17.18 -22.39
C LEU A 51 12.46 18.67 -22.72
N ASP A 52 12.39 19.53 -21.71
CA ASP A 52 12.28 20.98 -21.86
C ASP A 52 13.61 21.66 -22.25
N ALA A 53 14.76 21.14 -21.79
CA ALA A 53 16.08 21.72 -22.03
C ALA A 53 16.51 21.69 -23.51
N GLY A 54 15.96 20.78 -24.33
CA GLY A 54 16.37 20.63 -25.72
C GLY A 54 17.87 20.28 -25.88
N SER A 55 18.38 20.35 -27.12
CA SER A 55 19.77 19.93 -27.45
C SER A 55 20.80 21.08 -27.44
N LEU A 56 20.44 22.26 -26.93
CA LEU A 56 21.20 23.50 -27.17
C LEU A 56 22.03 23.98 -25.98
N ASP A 57 21.81 23.46 -24.78
CA ASP A 57 22.61 23.81 -23.59
C ASP A 57 23.81 22.86 -23.48
N THR A 58 25.03 23.42 -23.54
CA THR A 58 26.28 22.62 -23.53
C THR A 58 26.55 21.98 -22.17
N ASP A 59 26.05 22.59 -21.08
CA ASP A 59 26.24 22.11 -19.70
C ASP A 59 24.99 21.44 -19.10
N GLY A 60 23.83 21.54 -19.76
CA GLY A 60 22.54 21.02 -19.29
C GLY A 60 22.04 21.65 -17.97
N PRO A 61 20.82 21.31 -17.51
CA PRO A 61 20.31 21.71 -16.20
C PRO A 61 21.02 20.97 -15.06
N THR A 62 21.00 21.57 -13.87
CA THR A 62 21.51 20.95 -12.62
C THR A 62 20.37 20.38 -11.80
N VAL A 63 20.69 19.47 -10.88
CA VAL A 63 19.71 18.96 -9.90
C VAL A 63 19.04 20.09 -9.13
N GLY A 64 19.80 21.08 -8.65
CA GLY A 64 19.29 22.19 -7.86
C GLY A 64 18.28 23.07 -8.59
N SER A 65 18.35 23.15 -9.92
CA SER A 65 17.38 23.91 -10.73
C SER A 65 16.03 23.21 -10.92
N VAL A 66 15.95 21.90 -10.64
CA VAL A 66 14.78 21.05 -10.92
C VAL A 66 14.19 20.43 -9.65
N MET A 67 15.00 20.28 -8.59
CA MET A 67 14.59 19.60 -7.38
C MET A 67 13.31 20.18 -6.75
N GLY A 68 12.50 19.28 -6.21
CA GLY A 68 11.36 19.62 -5.36
C GLY A 68 11.76 19.83 -3.90
N PRO A 69 10.80 20.20 -3.04
CA PRO A 69 11.04 20.35 -1.61
C PRO A 69 11.54 19.03 -0.98
N PRO A 70 12.22 19.09 0.19
CA PRO A 70 12.73 17.91 0.86
C PRO A 70 11.61 16.91 1.16
N LEU A 71 11.99 15.63 1.27
CA LEU A 71 11.08 14.57 1.67
C LEU A 71 10.67 14.73 3.14
N PRO A 72 9.52 14.16 3.54
CA PRO A 72 9.17 14.03 4.94
C PRO A 72 10.29 13.35 5.73
N THR A 73 10.54 13.84 6.94
CA THR A 73 11.59 13.31 7.82
C THR A 73 11.00 12.61 9.03
N VAL A 74 11.71 11.58 9.51
CA VAL A 74 11.43 10.84 10.75
C VAL A 74 12.73 10.64 11.53
N ALA A 75 12.66 10.39 12.83
CA ALA A 75 13.80 9.96 13.62
C ALA A 75 14.09 8.47 13.37
N PRO A 76 15.36 8.02 13.46
CA PRO A 76 15.71 6.61 13.26
C PRO A 76 15.03 5.66 14.27
N ASP A 77 14.69 6.17 15.46
CA ASP A 77 14.05 5.41 16.54
C ASP A 77 12.51 5.56 16.55
N ASP A 78 11.92 6.27 15.59
CA ASP A 78 10.46 6.42 15.50
C ASP A 78 9.79 5.06 15.25
N ALA A 79 8.62 4.87 15.86
CA ALA A 79 7.81 3.67 15.64
C ALA A 79 7.32 3.61 14.20
N LEU A 80 7.18 2.39 13.65
CA LEU A 80 6.71 2.19 12.27
C LEU A 80 5.37 2.89 11.99
N ALA A 81 4.47 2.94 12.97
CA ALA A 81 3.18 3.65 12.84
C ALA A 81 3.35 5.14 12.51
N VAL A 82 4.39 5.80 13.04
CA VAL A 82 4.71 7.20 12.74
C VAL A 82 5.18 7.34 11.30
N VAL A 83 6.00 6.41 10.83
CA VAL A 83 6.47 6.36 9.44
C VAL A 83 5.28 6.21 8.49
N GLU A 84 4.39 5.24 8.75
CA GLU A 84 3.17 5.00 7.97
C GLU A 84 2.25 6.22 7.94
N GLU A 85 2.01 6.86 9.11
CA GLU A 85 1.22 8.08 9.20
C GLU A 85 1.84 9.20 8.35
N ARG A 86 3.17 9.34 8.37
CA ARG A 86 3.87 10.37 7.59
C ARG A 86 3.75 10.15 6.09
N LEU A 87 3.93 8.91 5.63
CA LEU A 87 3.76 8.51 4.23
C LEU A 87 2.34 8.86 3.73
N VAL A 88 1.31 8.50 4.52
CA VAL A 88 -0.09 8.72 4.13
C VAL A 88 -0.48 10.19 4.20
N SER A 89 -0.19 10.87 5.31
CA SER A 89 -0.64 12.26 5.54
C SER A 89 -0.01 13.25 4.57
N GLU A 90 1.22 12.99 4.12
CA GLU A 90 1.91 13.83 3.15
C GLU A 90 1.78 13.35 1.70
N GLY A 91 1.11 12.21 1.47
CA GLY A 91 0.99 11.62 0.14
C GLY A 91 2.36 11.31 -0.48
N ALA A 92 3.29 10.87 0.35
CA ALA A 92 4.66 10.57 -0.04
C ALA A 92 4.89 9.05 0.00
N ASP A 93 5.58 8.53 -1.01
CA ASP A 93 5.90 7.10 -1.10
C ASP A 93 7.20 6.72 -0.35
N ARG A 94 7.86 7.72 0.26
CA ARG A 94 9.10 7.54 1.02
C ARG A 94 9.32 8.65 2.04
N VAL A 95 10.03 8.33 3.11
CA VAL A 95 10.52 9.28 4.13
C VAL A 95 12.03 9.14 4.32
N VAL A 96 12.68 10.20 4.80
CA VAL A 96 14.11 10.21 5.13
C VAL A 96 14.26 10.10 6.65
N ALA A 97 15.00 9.10 7.11
CA ALA A 97 15.42 9.03 8.50
C ALA A 97 16.57 10.02 8.71
N VAL A 98 16.42 10.93 9.68
CA VAL A 98 17.38 11.99 9.98
C VAL A 98 17.85 11.86 11.43
N ASP A 99 19.17 11.88 11.62
CA ASP A 99 19.83 11.87 12.92
C ASP A 99 20.84 13.02 12.98
N ASP A 100 20.81 13.83 14.05
CA ASP A 100 21.62 15.05 14.19
C ASP A 100 21.62 15.97 12.94
N GLY A 101 20.49 16.04 12.22
CA GLY A 101 20.34 16.84 11.01
C GLY A 101 20.92 16.22 9.73
N ALA A 102 21.51 15.03 9.82
CA ALA A 102 22.04 14.28 8.68
C ALA A 102 21.10 13.15 8.26
N ALA A 103 20.94 12.95 6.95
CA ALA A 103 20.23 11.79 6.42
C ALA A 103 21.00 10.50 6.71
N VAL A 104 20.37 9.57 7.42
CA VAL A 104 20.97 8.26 7.81
C VAL A 104 20.31 7.06 7.12
N GLY A 105 19.17 7.27 6.45
CA GLY A 105 18.52 6.25 5.65
C GLY A 105 17.22 6.72 5.02
N VAL A 106 16.63 5.86 4.22
CA VAL A 106 15.30 6.08 3.59
C VAL A 106 14.42 4.87 3.91
N VAL A 107 13.14 5.14 4.11
CA VAL A 107 12.10 4.12 4.25
C VAL A 107 11.03 4.40 3.21
N THR A 108 10.72 3.40 2.38
CA THR A 108 9.67 3.47 1.36
C THR A 108 8.34 2.94 1.90
N ALA A 109 7.24 3.25 1.20
CA ALA A 109 5.95 2.62 1.48
C ALA A 109 6.00 1.09 1.35
N GLU A 110 6.81 0.56 0.43
CA GLU A 110 7.02 -0.88 0.28
C GLU A 110 7.72 -1.48 1.51
N ASP A 111 8.75 -0.81 2.03
CA ASP A 111 9.41 -1.21 3.28
C ASP A 111 8.43 -1.26 4.45
N ALA A 112 7.58 -0.23 4.57
CA ALA A 112 6.58 -0.14 5.63
C ALA A 112 5.56 -1.28 5.53
N LEU A 113 5.05 -1.54 4.33
CA LEU A 113 4.13 -2.65 4.07
C LEU A 113 4.77 -4.00 4.36
N ALA A 114 6.01 -4.21 3.94
CA ALA A 114 6.76 -5.45 4.19
C ALA A 114 7.02 -5.67 5.68
N ALA A 115 7.25 -4.61 6.45
CA ALA A 115 7.46 -4.66 7.89
C ALA A 115 6.15 -4.87 8.69
N GLY A 116 5.04 -4.28 8.24
CA GLY A 116 3.73 -4.35 8.89
C GLY A 116 2.91 -5.62 8.59
N ALA A 117 3.27 -6.37 7.54
CA ALA A 117 2.55 -7.59 7.17
C ALA A 117 2.63 -8.65 8.30
N PRO A 118 1.49 -9.13 8.83
CA PRO A 118 1.50 -10.26 9.75
C PRO A 118 2.11 -11.45 9.03
N ARG A 119 3.16 -12.04 9.61
CA ARG A 119 3.84 -13.21 9.05
C ARG A 119 2.89 -14.40 9.05
N THR A 120 2.13 -14.57 7.98
CA THR A 120 1.33 -15.77 7.70
C THR A 120 2.25 -16.85 7.12
N GLY A 121 3.25 -17.25 7.90
CA GLY A 121 4.30 -18.18 7.48
C GLY A 121 4.90 -18.93 8.66
N ASN A 122 4.14 -19.92 9.16
CA ASN A 122 4.54 -21.05 10.02
C ASN A 122 5.69 -20.86 11.02
N GLY A 123 5.31 -20.65 12.30
CA GLY A 123 6.16 -20.83 13.46
C GLY A 123 5.33 -20.73 14.72
N ALA A 124 4.73 -21.85 15.13
CA ALA A 124 4.05 -22.00 16.39
C ALA A 124 4.95 -21.59 17.59
N HIS A 125 4.28 -21.10 18.62
CA HIS A 125 4.77 -20.69 19.95
C HIS A 125 5.27 -19.24 20.07
N ASP A 126 4.34 -18.35 20.39
CA ASP A 126 4.50 -17.61 21.64
C ASP A 126 3.24 -17.76 22.49
N VAL A 127 3.42 -18.40 23.64
CA VAL A 127 2.42 -18.57 24.71
C VAL A 127 2.96 -17.76 25.88
N VAL A 128 2.47 -16.54 26.09
CA VAL A 128 2.36 -15.86 27.39
C VAL A 128 1.30 -14.76 27.22
N ALA A 129 0.04 -15.01 27.54
CA ALA A 129 -0.62 -14.78 28.83
C ALA A 129 -0.80 -13.28 29.16
N ASP A 130 -2.05 -12.82 29.09
CA ASP A 130 -2.63 -11.96 30.12
C ASP A 130 -4.14 -12.19 30.17
N GLU A 131 -4.57 -13.07 31.09
CA GLU A 131 -5.93 -13.07 31.61
C GLU A 131 -5.91 -12.35 32.95
N ALA A 132 -6.45 -11.13 33.02
CA ALA A 132 -7.13 -10.61 34.22
C ALA A 132 -7.74 -9.21 33.98
N ALA A 133 -9.02 -9.15 33.61
CA ALA A 133 -9.94 -8.15 34.17
C ALA A 133 -11.39 -8.63 34.01
N LEU A 134 -11.96 -9.04 35.14
CA LEU A 134 -13.37 -9.37 35.34
C LEU A 134 -14.24 -8.11 35.22
N GLU A 135 -15.51 -8.29 34.82
CA GLU A 135 -16.73 -7.68 35.40
C GLU A 135 -17.90 -7.98 34.42
N ASP A 136 -18.60 -9.11 34.57
CA ASP A 136 -19.84 -9.30 35.35
C ASP A 136 -20.92 -8.24 35.10
N THR A 137 -21.89 -8.56 34.24
CA THR A 137 -23.30 -8.18 34.43
C THR A 137 -24.21 -9.25 33.82
N ARG A 138 -24.94 -9.96 34.69
CA ARG A 138 -26.06 -10.83 34.35
C ARG A 138 -27.38 -10.05 34.39
N ALA A 139 -28.22 -10.23 33.37
CA ALA A 139 -29.70 -10.26 33.38
C ALA A 139 -30.18 -10.37 31.90
N ALA A 140 -31.18 -11.15 31.46
CA ALA A 140 -32.11 -12.07 32.07
C ALA A 140 -32.78 -12.94 30.96
N ASP A 141 -33.38 -14.06 31.39
CA ASP A 141 -34.51 -14.81 30.81
C ASP A 141 -34.38 -15.72 29.55
N ALA A 142 -34.67 -17.01 29.79
CA ALA A 142 -35.01 -18.11 28.86
C ALA A 142 -36.56 -18.23 28.68
N PRO A 143 -37.22 -19.24 28.03
CA PRO A 143 -36.74 -20.52 27.46
C PRO A 143 -37.41 -21.07 26.14
N MET A 144 -36.69 -22.01 25.49
CA MET A 144 -37.08 -23.36 24.96
C MET A 144 -37.98 -23.62 23.71
N ALA A 145 -37.37 -24.43 22.81
CA ALA A 145 -37.82 -25.73 22.24
C ALA A 145 -38.65 -25.85 20.93
N GLY A 146 -38.13 -26.68 20.01
CA GLY A 146 -38.84 -27.33 18.90
C GLY A 146 -37.91 -28.20 18.04
N THR A 147 -38.24 -29.47 17.85
CA THR A 147 -37.37 -30.60 17.42
C THR A 147 -37.65 -31.13 16.01
N ASN A 148 -36.64 -31.79 15.39
CA ASN A 148 -36.66 -32.90 14.38
C ASN A 148 -37.35 -32.62 13.01
N GLY A 149 -36.89 -33.05 11.84
CA GLY A 149 -35.86 -33.98 11.38
C GLY A 149 -36.25 -34.46 9.96
N GLY A 150 -35.30 -34.60 9.03
CA GLY A 150 -35.54 -35.17 7.70
C GLY A 150 -34.26 -35.19 6.85
N ILE A 151 -33.73 -36.38 6.62
CA ILE A 151 -32.50 -36.67 5.86
C ILE A 151 -32.92 -37.25 4.50
N ASP A 152 -32.12 -36.98 3.44
CA ASP A 152 -31.73 -37.83 2.28
C ASP A 152 -31.82 -37.18 0.87
N PRO A 153 -30.94 -37.52 -0.11
CA PRO A 153 -29.71 -36.75 -0.38
C PRO A 153 -29.48 -36.42 -1.87
N ALA A 154 -28.68 -35.41 -2.20
CA ALA A 154 -27.95 -35.36 -3.48
C ALA A 154 -26.91 -34.23 -3.52
N VAL A 155 -25.64 -34.62 -3.40
CA VAL A 155 -24.45 -34.06 -4.06
C VAL A 155 -24.51 -32.61 -4.58
N ALA A 156 -23.86 -31.68 -3.87
CA ALA A 156 -23.07 -30.63 -4.51
C ALA A 156 -22.07 -30.03 -3.50
N SER A 157 -20.85 -29.86 -4.00
CA SER A 157 -19.65 -29.32 -3.36
C SER A 157 -19.89 -28.21 -2.35
N SER A 158 -19.38 -28.39 -1.14
CA SER A 158 -19.31 -27.36 -0.11
C SER A 158 -18.38 -26.22 -0.55
N SER A 159 -18.94 -25.17 -1.13
CA SER A 159 -18.37 -23.83 -0.99
C SER A 159 -18.50 -23.45 0.48
N THR A 160 -17.37 -23.22 1.13
CA THR A 160 -17.28 -22.57 2.43
C THR A 160 -18.10 -21.28 2.43
N ASP A 161 -19.10 -21.25 3.30
CA ASP A 161 -19.87 -20.06 3.65
C ASP A 161 -18.93 -19.06 4.32
N ALA A 162 -18.36 -18.16 3.52
CA ALA A 162 -17.78 -16.92 4.00
C ALA A 162 -18.90 -15.90 4.15
N SER A 163 -18.96 -15.29 5.33
CA SER A 163 -19.93 -14.27 5.71
C SER A 163 -20.07 -13.16 4.66
N GLY A 164 -21.22 -13.13 3.98
CA GLY A 164 -22.03 -11.92 3.79
C GLY A 164 -21.47 -10.73 2.99
N SER A 165 -20.48 -10.88 2.11
CA SER A 165 -20.31 -9.90 1.03
C SER A 165 -21.17 -10.35 -0.15
N ALA A 166 -22.35 -9.74 -0.33
CA ALA A 166 -23.14 -9.93 -1.54
C ALA A 166 -22.31 -9.41 -2.73
N THR A 167 -21.58 -10.29 -3.41
CA THR A 167 -20.88 -9.96 -4.64
C THR A 167 -21.94 -9.70 -5.70
N GLN A 168 -22.35 -8.45 -5.85
CA GLN A 168 -23.28 -8.03 -6.90
C GLN A 168 -22.63 -8.30 -8.26
N GLY A 169 -23.25 -9.15 -9.06
CA GLY A 169 -22.73 -9.50 -10.39
C GLY A 169 -23.38 -8.66 -11.50
N VAL A 170 -22.82 -8.71 -12.70
CA VAL A 170 -23.39 -8.07 -13.89
C VAL A 170 -24.22 -9.11 -14.67
N CYS A 171 -25.45 -8.77 -15.04
CA CYS A 171 -26.25 -9.58 -15.97
C CYS A 171 -25.64 -9.54 -17.37
N GLU A 172 -25.37 -10.71 -17.96
CA GLU A 172 -24.73 -10.84 -19.28
C GLU A 172 -25.68 -10.54 -20.45
N SER A 173 -26.98 -10.39 -20.19
CA SER A 173 -27.99 -10.06 -21.20
C SER A 173 -28.27 -8.55 -21.30
N CYS A 174 -28.42 -7.86 -20.16
CA CYS A 174 -28.77 -6.44 -20.12
C CYS A 174 -27.68 -5.52 -19.54
N GLY A 175 -26.61 -6.08 -18.98
CA GLY A 175 -25.51 -5.31 -18.38
C GLY A 175 -25.82 -4.69 -17.01
N ALA A 176 -27.00 -4.96 -16.43
CA ALA A 176 -27.36 -4.41 -15.12
C ALA A 176 -26.61 -5.12 -13.98
N LEU A 177 -26.15 -4.34 -12.99
CA LEU A 177 -25.55 -4.86 -11.77
C LEU A 177 -26.68 -5.34 -10.84
N VAL A 178 -26.75 -6.64 -10.54
CA VAL A 178 -27.82 -7.24 -9.72
C VAL A 178 -27.25 -8.28 -8.74
N PRO A 179 -27.81 -8.37 -7.52
CA PRO A 179 -27.34 -9.33 -6.52
C PRO A 179 -27.79 -10.77 -6.80
N ASP A 180 -28.98 -10.92 -7.40
CA ASP A 180 -29.60 -12.23 -7.63
C ASP A 180 -29.52 -12.61 -9.12
N LEU A 181 -28.41 -13.24 -9.50
CA LEU A 181 -28.20 -13.81 -10.83
C LEU A 181 -28.45 -15.32 -10.83
N VAL A 182 -29.05 -15.81 -11.91
CA VAL A 182 -29.29 -17.23 -12.12
C VAL A 182 -28.63 -17.66 -13.43
N SER A 183 -28.10 -18.88 -13.46
CA SER A 183 -27.53 -19.43 -14.69
C SER A 183 -28.63 -19.93 -15.63
N ALA A 184 -28.72 -19.35 -16.82
CA ALA A 184 -29.56 -19.84 -17.92
C ALA A 184 -28.72 -19.96 -19.20
N ASN A 185 -28.75 -21.12 -19.87
CA ASN A 185 -27.93 -21.41 -21.05
C ASN A 185 -26.41 -21.17 -20.88
N GLY A 186 -25.90 -21.36 -19.66
CA GLY A 186 -24.48 -21.11 -19.35
C GLY A 186 -24.12 -19.63 -19.15
N GLN A 187 -25.11 -18.73 -19.15
CA GLN A 187 -24.94 -17.30 -18.91
C GLN A 187 -25.56 -16.87 -17.57
N ALA A 188 -24.99 -15.85 -16.92
CA ALA A 188 -25.52 -15.26 -15.71
C ALA A 188 -26.54 -14.17 -16.04
N VAL A 189 -27.83 -14.43 -15.78
CA VAL A 189 -28.94 -13.53 -16.15
C VAL A 189 -29.80 -13.16 -14.94
N CYS A 190 -30.33 -11.93 -14.96
CA CYS A 190 -31.25 -11.44 -13.94
C CYS A 190 -32.68 -11.99 -14.16
N PRO A 191 -33.58 -11.92 -13.15
CA PRO A 191 -34.95 -12.41 -13.26
C PRO A 191 -35.72 -11.80 -14.45
N GLU A 192 -35.54 -10.50 -14.69
CA GLU A 192 -36.19 -9.78 -15.79
C GLU A 192 -35.77 -10.31 -17.18
N CYS A 193 -34.50 -10.71 -17.35
CA CYS A 193 -34.00 -11.23 -18.63
C CYS A 193 -34.21 -12.73 -18.79
N ARG A 194 -34.63 -13.44 -17.74
CA ARG A 194 -34.85 -14.88 -17.80
C ARG A 194 -36.20 -15.23 -18.45
N ASP A 195 -37.19 -14.38 -18.26
CA ASP A 195 -38.57 -14.63 -18.65
C ASP A 195 -38.94 -14.00 -20.02
N VAL A 196 -37.94 -13.53 -20.78
CA VAL A 196 -38.02 -12.98 -22.16
C VAL A 196 -37.53 -14.01 -23.17
#